data_AF-A0A7T4YGY8-F1
#
_entry.id   AF-A0A7T4YGY8-F1
#
_cell.length_a   1.000
_cell.length_b   1.000
_cell.length_c   1.000
_cell.angle_alpha   90.00
_cell.angle_beta   90.00
_cell.angle_gamma   90.00
#
_symmetry.space_group_name_H-M   'P 1'
#
loop_
_entity.id
_entity.type
_entity.pdbx_description
1 polymer ?
#
loop_
_entity_poly.entity_id
_entity_poly.type
_entity_poly.pdbx_seq_one_letter_code
_entity_poly.pdbx_strand_id
1 'polypeptide(L)'
;MNDGAEQFSDDGQKDVEFKDVKQKKWPWYLWVPGVCVISPIFPLVGFVLAQIFIVDLHLVTYDWLVELLSYCFGLSLILVVLGLVFLICISSIFASTDERLPTKVTPIATAKGYAYAPFSIGLFLLGFGLVALGFAAYMKFWTKSLPMDVWHSAKIGLITSGIGSFISVVMWPYAKWLMKRFRRMYRKKMVCFECGYDLRGNADAVNCPECGAEYKDI
;
A
#
# COMPACT_ATOMS: atom_id res chain seq x y z
N MET A 1 -16.31 -45.60 -36.53
CA MET A 1 -15.21 -44.61 -36.50
C MET A 1 -15.73 -43.37 -37.19
N ASN A 2 -16.31 -42.47 -36.40
CA ASN A 2 -16.50 -41.04 -36.65
C ASN A 2 -17.38 -40.48 -35.51
N ASP A 3 -16.94 -39.33 -35.00
CA ASP A 3 -17.76 -38.17 -34.67
C ASP A 3 -18.75 -38.29 -33.51
N GLY A 4 -18.22 -38.38 -32.29
CA GLY A 4 -18.92 -38.02 -31.06
C GLY A 4 -18.50 -36.64 -30.56
N ALA A 5 -18.79 -35.60 -31.33
CA ALA A 5 -18.63 -34.22 -30.88
C ALA A 5 -19.83 -33.85 -30.00
N GLU A 6 -19.70 -34.08 -28.68
CA GLU A 6 -20.64 -33.54 -27.70
C GLU A 6 -20.58 -32.01 -27.75
N GLN A 7 -21.65 -31.41 -28.30
CA GLN A 7 -21.96 -29.99 -28.19
C GLN A 7 -22.13 -29.66 -26.71
N PHE A 8 -21.09 -29.14 -26.07
CA PHE A 8 -21.23 -28.37 -24.84
C PHE A 8 -21.95 -27.07 -25.20
N SER A 9 -23.26 -27.08 -24.99
CA SER A 9 -24.12 -25.91 -25.12
C SER A 9 -23.64 -24.84 -24.12
N ASP A 10 -23.21 -23.72 -24.68
CA ASP A 10 -22.86 -22.44 -24.04
C ASP A 10 -24.11 -21.75 -23.46
N ASP A 11 -24.98 -22.53 -22.80
CA ASP A 11 -26.28 -22.12 -22.29
C ASP A 11 -26.19 -21.93 -20.78
N GLY A 12 -26.13 -20.66 -20.38
CA GLY A 12 -26.44 -20.28 -19.01
C GLY A 12 -25.28 -19.68 -18.24
N GLN A 13 -24.56 -18.73 -18.85
CA GLN A 13 -24.10 -17.59 -18.09
C GLN A 13 -25.36 -16.81 -17.64
N LYS A 14 -26.10 -17.39 -16.68
CA LYS A 14 -27.13 -16.67 -15.93
C LYS A 14 -26.39 -15.54 -15.27
N ASP A 15 -26.63 -14.34 -15.76
CA ASP A 15 -26.34 -13.10 -15.07
C ASP A 15 -26.86 -13.31 -13.64
N VAL A 16 -25.93 -13.62 -12.73
CA VAL A 16 -26.22 -13.68 -11.31
C VAL A 16 -26.54 -12.25 -10.99
N GLU A 17 -27.83 -11.93 -11.09
CA GLU A 17 -28.41 -10.66 -10.75
C GLU A 17 -27.97 -10.40 -9.31
N PHE A 18 -26.91 -9.59 -9.17
CA PHE A 18 -26.29 -9.24 -7.90
C PHE A 18 -27.33 -8.41 -7.16
N LYS A 19 -28.30 -9.10 -6.54
CA LYS A 19 -29.36 -8.56 -5.71
C LYS A 19 -28.73 -7.47 -4.86
N ASP A 20 -29.18 -6.24 -5.11
CA ASP A 20 -28.72 -4.99 -4.53
C ASP A 20 -28.05 -5.21 -3.18
N VAL A 21 -26.71 -5.33 -3.21
CA VAL A 21 -25.89 -5.32 -2.01
C VAL A 21 -26.02 -3.92 -1.45
N LYS A 22 -27.07 -3.71 -0.63
CA LYS A 22 -27.37 -2.48 0.13
C LYS A 22 -26.06 -1.76 0.42
N GLN A 23 -25.88 -0.58 -0.19
CA GLN A 23 -24.68 0.25 -0.13
C GLN A 23 -23.95 0.07 1.20
N LYS A 24 -22.96 -0.83 1.19
CA LYS A 24 -22.28 -1.24 2.42
C LYS A 24 -21.34 -0.10 2.75
N LYS A 25 -21.63 0.64 3.83
CA LYS A 25 -20.77 1.72 4.33
C LYS A 25 -19.32 1.22 4.35
N TRP A 26 -18.46 1.94 3.62
CA TRP A 26 -17.02 1.62 3.55
C TRP A 26 -16.44 1.55 4.98
N PRO A 27 -15.58 0.56 5.28
CA PRO A 27 -14.95 0.47 6.59
C PRO A 27 -14.19 1.75 6.93
N TRP A 28 -14.36 2.24 8.17
CA TRP A 28 -13.78 3.51 8.62
C TRP A 28 -12.25 3.55 8.48
N TYR A 29 -11.57 2.41 8.68
CA TYR A 29 -10.11 2.31 8.60
C TYR A 29 -9.55 2.50 7.18
N LEU A 30 -10.38 2.48 6.13
CA LEU A 30 -9.96 2.86 4.77
C LEU A 30 -9.93 4.39 4.59
N TRP A 31 -10.70 5.14 5.38
CA TRP A 31 -10.75 6.60 5.32
C TRP A 31 -9.66 7.27 6.16
N VAL A 32 -9.33 6.69 7.32
CA VAL A 32 -8.33 7.24 8.25
C VAL A 32 -7.00 7.55 7.55
N PRO A 33 -6.44 6.65 6.71
CA PRO A 33 -5.22 6.95 5.99
C PRO A 33 -5.36 8.10 5.00
N GLY A 34 -6.48 8.19 4.28
CA GLY A 34 -6.74 9.29 3.37
C GLY A 34 -6.73 10.62 4.10
N VAL A 35 -7.37 10.69 5.27
CA VAL A 35 -7.36 11.90 6.11
C VAL A 35 -5.95 12.18 6.64
N CYS A 36 -5.25 11.18 7.18
CA CYS A 36 -3.92 11.36 7.75
C CYS A 36 -2.84 11.71 6.71
N VAL A 37 -2.99 11.28 5.46
CA VAL A 37 -2.04 11.58 4.38
C VAL A 37 -2.39 12.88 3.68
N ILE A 38 -3.67 13.16 3.43
CA ILE A 38 -4.11 14.36 2.69
C ILE A 38 -4.08 15.61 3.59
N SER A 39 -4.46 15.49 4.86
CA SER A 39 -4.48 16.61 5.81
C SER A 39 -3.14 17.39 5.88
N PRO A 40 -1.97 16.75 6.01
CA PRO A 40 -0.68 17.44 6.06
C PRO A 40 -0.21 18.01 4.71
N ILE A 41 -0.82 17.66 3.58
CA ILE A 41 -0.47 18.26 2.27
C ILE A 41 -0.91 19.73 2.23
N PHE A 42 -2.06 20.06 2.82
CA PHE A 42 -2.58 21.44 2.85
C PHE A 42 -1.63 22.46 3.51
N PRO A 43 -1.11 22.23 4.73
CA PRO A 43 -0.13 23.13 5.33
C PRO A 43 1.20 23.15 4.58
N LEU A 44 1.57 22.08 3.88
CA LEU A 44 2.78 22.01 3.06
C LEU A 44 2.67 22.89 1.81
N VAL A 45 1.53 22.83 1.12
CA VAL A 45 1.20 23.74 0.00
C VAL A 45 1.12 25.17 0.51
N GLY A 46 0.47 25.40 1.65
CA GLY A 46 0.41 26.72 2.30
C GLY A 46 1.80 27.29 2.62
N PHE A 47 2.72 26.47 3.11
CA PHE A 47 4.10 26.85 3.38
C PHE A 47 4.86 27.24 2.12
N VAL A 48 4.76 26.44 1.06
CA VAL A 48 5.43 26.72 -0.23
C VAL A 48 4.88 28.02 -0.82
N LEU A 49 3.57 28.23 -0.80
CA LEU A 49 2.95 29.47 -1.28
C LEU A 49 3.37 30.68 -0.44
N ALA A 50 3.44 30.53 0.89
CA ALA A 50 3.91 31.59 1.78
C ALA A 50 5.38 31.95 1.49
N GLN A 51 6.25 30.96 1.27
CA GLN A 51 7.66 31.19 0.91
C GLN A 51 7.78 31.94 -0.42
N ILE A 52 7.02 31.55 -1.45
CA ILE A 52 7.00 32.25 -2.74
C ILE A 52 6.58 33.72 -2.54
N PHE A 53 5.55 33.96 -1.74
CA PHE A 53 5.04 35.31 -1.49
C PHE A 53 5.99 36.16 -0.63
N ILE A 54 6.68 35.54 0.34
CA ILE A 54 7.66 36.21 1.22
C ILE A 54 8.95 36.53 0.45
N VAL A 55 9.39 35.68 -0.48
CA VAL A 55 10.59 35.97 -1.30
C VAL A 55 10.39 37.20 -2.18
N ASP A 56 9.17 37.44 -2.68
CA ASP A 56 8.83 38.65 -3.44
C ASP A 56 8.71 39.91 -2.57
N LEU A 57 8.36 39.78 -1.28
CA LEU A 57 8.39 40.87 -0.32
C LEU A 57 9.72 40.85 0.44
N HIS A 58 10.72 41.58 -0.06
CA HIS A 58 11.99 41.90 0.63
C HIS A 58 11.79 42.51 2.04
N LEU A 59 11.33 41.72 3.02
CA LEU A 59 11.04 42.14 4.39
C LEU A 59 11.86 41.29 5.35
N VAL A 60 12.91 41.94 5.86
CA VAL A 60 13.99 41.47 6.74
C VAL A 60 13.50 41.15 8.18
N THR A 61 12.20 41.01 8.46
CA THR A 61 11.68 41.15 9.84
C THR A 61 10.86 40.00 10.41
N TYR A 62 10.80 38.82 9.79
CA TYR A 62 9.93 37.72 10.26
C TYR A 62 10.64 36.41 10.61
N ASP A 63 11.73 36.48 11.39
CA ASP A 63 12.42 35.29 11.91
C ASP A 63 11.47 34.34 12.67
N TRP A 64 10.57 34.89 13.49
CA TRP A 64 9.60 34.10 14.26
C TRP A 64 8.57 33.37 13.38
N LEU A 65 8.19 33.95 12.24
CA LEU A 65 7.23 33.34 11.32
C LEU A 65 7.87 32.17 10.58
N VAL A 66 9.13 32.33 10.16
CA VAL A 66 9.92 31.26 9.54
C VAL A 66 10.12 30.11 10.54
N GLU A 67 10.40 30.41 11.80
CA GLU A 67 10.52 29.39 12.85
C GLU A 67 9.20 28.65 13.08
N LEU A 68 8.08 29.37 13.25
CA LEU A 68 6.75 28.78 13.42
C LEU A 68 6.37 27.88 12.22
N LEU A 69 6.59 28.36 11.01
CA LEU A 69 6.31 27.61 9.80
C LEU A 69 7.19 26.36 9.67
N SER A 70 8.47 26.45 10.09
CA SER A 70 9.37 25.29 10.16
C SER A 70 8.85 24.24 11.16
N TYR A 71 8.35 24.64 12.34
CA TYR A 71 7.72 23.71 13.28
C TYR A 71 6.45 23.07 12.70
N CYS A 72 5.59 23.83 12.04
CA CYS A 72 4.40 23.31 11.36
C CYS A 72 4.76 22.29 10.27
N PHE A 73 5.83 22.55 9.51
CA PHE A 73 6.36 21.65 8.50
C PHE A 73 6.94 20.37 9.13
N GLY A 74 7.71 20.50 10.22
CA GLY A 74 8.20 19.34 10.96
C GLY A 74 7.08 18.46 11.50
N LEU A 75 6.05 19.07 12.08
CA LEU A 75 4.86 18.37 12.59
C LEU A 75 4.10 17.67 11.46
N SER A 76 3.92 18.32 10.30
CA SER A 76 3.20 17.74 9.17
C SER A 76 3.93 16.52 8.62
N LEU A 77 5.27 16.58 8.52
CA LEU A 77 6.08 15.41 8.14
C LEU A 77 5.93 14.24 9.12
N ILE A 78 5.95 14.51 10.43
CA ILE A 78 5.73 13.47 11.45
C ILE A 78 4.34 12.83 11.28
N LEU A 79 3.30 13.64 11.04
CA LEU A 79 1.94 13.14 10.82
C LEU A 79 1.81 12.32 9.53
N VAL A 80 2.49 12.71 8.44
CA VAL A 80 2.56 11.90 7.21
C VAL A 80 3.18 10.55 7.51
N VAL A 81 4.32 10.53 8.21
CA VAL A 81 5.02 9.28 8.55
C VAL A 81 4.14 8.40 9.42
N LEU A 82 3.50 8.94 10.45
CA LEU A 82 2.57 8.19 11.30
C LEU A 82 1.35 7.68 10.51
N GLY A 83 0.79 8.50 9.62
CA GLY A 83 -0.31 8.12 8.73
C GLY A 83 0.07 6.98 7.79
N LEU A 84 1.29 7.01 7.24
CA LEU A 84 1.82 5.92 6.43
C LEU A 84 2.02 4.65 7.26
N VAL A 85 2.62 4.74 8.45
CA VAL A 85 2.78 3.58 9.35
C VAL A 85 1.41 2.97 9.69
N PHE A 86 0.41 3.80 9.98
CA PHE A 86 -0.96 3.35 10.22
C PHE A 86 -1.56 2.66 8.99
N LEU A 87 -1.46 3.27 7.80
CA LEU A 87 -1.94 2.70 6.55
C LEU A 87 -1.30 1.33 6.30
N ILE A 88 0.01 1.23 6.51
CA ILE A 88 0.78 0.05 6.13
C ILE A 88 0.56 -1.10 7.12
N CYS A 89 0.71 -0.81 8.42
CA CYS A 89 0.73 -1.85 9.45
C CYS A 89 -0.66 -2.09 10.04
N ILE A 90 -1.36 -1.01 10.39
CA ILE A 90 -2.58 -1.11 11.19
C ILE A 90 -3.78 -1.44 10.29
N SER A 91 -3.91 -0.77 9.14
CA SER A 91 -5.03 -1.02 8.22
C SER A 91 -5.03 -2.47 7.71
N SER A 92 -3.86 -3.03 7.44
CA SER A 92 -3.67 -4.41 6.99
C SER A 92 -4.11 -5.43 8.05
N ILE A 93 -3.87 -5.14 9.33
CA ILE A 93 -4.35 -5.96 10.44
C ILE A 93 -5.88 -5.88 10.55
N PHE A 94 -6.46 -4.68 10.49
CA PHE A 94 -7.91 -4.51 10.54
C PHE A 94 -8.60 -5.20 9.37
N ALA A 95 -8.05 -5.07 8.16
CA ALA A 95 -8.52 -5.79 6.98
C ALA A 95 -8.49 -7.31 7.22
N SER A 96 -7.43 -7.86 7.84
CA SER A 96 -7.37 -9.30 8.14
C SER A 96 -8.47 -9.80 9.10
N THR A 97 -9.07 -8.89 9.87
CA THR A 97 -10.15 -9.20 10.82
C THR A 97 -11.54 -8.81 10.33
N ASP A 98 -11.63 -7.99 9.29
CA ASP A 98 -12.91 -7.47 8.84
C ASP A 98 -13.66 -8.53 8.02
N GLU A 99 -14.78 -8.99 8.58
CA GLU A 99 -15.59 -9.98 7.90
C GLU A 99 -16.30 -9.42 6.67
N ARG A 100 -16.43 -8.10 6.58
CA ARG A 100 -17.28 -7.41 5.61
C ARG A 100 -16.55 -6.95 4.36
N LEU A 101 -15.24 -7.21 4.25
CA LEU A 101 -14.41 -6.83 3.12
C LEU A 101 -15.11 -7.14 1.78
N PRO A 102 -15.44 -6.12 0.98
CA PRO A 102 -16.09 -6.31 -0.31
C PRO A 102 -15.08 -6.91 -1.29
N THR A 103 -15.19 -8.19 -1.59
CA THR A 103 -14.36 -8.86 -2.59
C THR A 103 -15.00 -8.69 -3.97
N LYS A 104 -14.74 -7.55 -4.62
CA LYS A 104 -14.90 -7.44 -6.08
C LYS A 104 -13.83 -8.25 -6.83
N VAL A 105 -12.76 -8.62 -6.13
CA VAL A 105 -11.59 -9.35 -6.60
C VAL A 105 -11.42 -10.61 -5.76
N THR A 106 -10.70 -11.61 -6.24
CA THR A 106 -10.48 -12.86 -5.49
C THR A 106 -9.86 -12.60 -4.10
N PRO A 107 -10.13 -13.45 -3.09
CA PRO A 107 -9.61 -13.28 -1.74
C PRO A 107 -8.07 -13.25 -1.70
N ILE A 108 -7.40 -14.09 -2.50
CA ILE A 108 -5.95 -14.10 -2.60
C ILE A 108 -5.39 -12.78 -3.15
N ALA A 109 -6.01 -12.20 -4.17
CA ALA A 109 -5.56 -10.92 -4.73
C ALA A 109 -5.70 -9.80 -3.68
N THR A 110 -6.82 -9.80 -2.96
CA THR A 110 -7.08 -8.86 -1.85
C THR A 110 -6.03 -9.01 -0.75
N ALA A 111 -5.80 -10.25 -0.29
CA ALA A 111 -4.82 -10.54 0.76
C ALA A 111 -3.39 -10.19 0.32
N LYS A 112 -3.00 -10.49 -0.93
CA LYS A 112 -1.71 -10.09 -1.49
C LYS A 112 -1.55 -8.57 -1.50
N GLY A 113 -2.58 -7.83 -1.88
CA GLY A 113 -2.57 -6.36 -1.86
C GLY A 113 -2.22 -5.80 -0.47
N TYR A 114 -2.92 -6.25 0.57
CA TYR A 114 -2.65 -5.79 1.94
C TYR A 114 -1.33 -6.34 2.51
N ALA A 115 -0.98 -7.60 2.23
CA ALA A 115 0.21 -8.22 2.79
C ALA A 115 1.51 -7.69 2.18
N TYR A 116 1.54 -7.41 0.87
CA TYR A 116 2.76 -6.97 0.17
C TYR A 116 2.88 -5.45 0.02
N ALA A 117 1.83 -4.67 0.31
CA ALA A 117 1.91 -3.20 0.29
C ALA A 117 3.04 -2.62 1.19
N PRO A 118 3.26 -3.09 2.44
CA PRO A 118 4.40 -2.66 3.25
C PRO A 118 5.76 -2.93 2.58
N PHE A 119 5.87 -4.09 1.95
CA PHE A 119 7.10 -4.54 1.33
C PHE A 119 7.41 -3.75 0.05
N SER A 120 6.40 -3.45 -0.77
CA SER A 120 6.57 -2.65 -1.98
C SER A 120 7.02 -1.21 -1.68
N ILE A 121 6.58 -0.64 -0.54
CA ILE A 121 7.04 0.68 -0.08
C ILE A 121 8.53 0.65 0.29
N GLY A 122 8.98 -0.40 0.99
CA GLY A 122 10.40 -0.59 1.27
C GLY A 122 11.25 -0.68 0.00
N LEU A 123 10.78 -1.44 -1.00
CA LEU A 123 11.43 -1.53 -2.31
C LEU A 123 11.45 -0.21 -3.06
N PHE A 124 10.36 0.57 -2.99
CA PHE A 124 10.28 1.89 -3.62
C PHE A 124 11.29 2.86 -3.00
N LEU A 125 11.38 2.92 -1.66
CA LEU A 125 12.37 3.74 -0.95
C LEU A 125 13.80 3.33 -1.27
N LEU A 126 14.06 2.03 -1.38
CA LEU A 126 15.35 1.49 -1.79
C LEU A 126 15.72 1.96 -3.20
N GLY A 127 14.81 1.79 -4.16
CA GLY A 127 15.01 2.23 -5.54
C GLY A 127 15.26 3.73 -5.64
N PHE A 128 14.48 4.54 -4.93
CA PHE A 128 14.66 5.99 -4.87
C PHE A 128 16.03 6.38 -4.31
N GLY A 129 16.46 5.77 -3.21
CA GLY A 129 17.77 6.01 -2.62
C GLY A 129 18.93 5.65 -3.56
N LEU A 130 18.82 4.54 -4.29
CA LEU A 130 19.81 4.13 -5.30
C LEU A 130 19.87 5.11 -6.48
N VAL A 131 18.73 5.60 -6.95
CA VAL A 131 18.68 6.64 -8.01
C VAL A 131 19.33 7.93 -7.53
N ALA A 132 19.07 8.37 -6.30
CA ALA A 132 19.70 9.56 -5.72
C ALA A 132 21.23 9.41 -5.59
N LEU A 133 21.70 8.23 -5.18
CA LEU A 133 23.13 7.90 -5.13
C LEU A 133 23.77 7.91 -6.52
N GLY A 134 23.11 7.28 -7.51
CA GLY A 134 23.56 7.27 -8.90
C GLY A 134 23.66 8.67 -9.48
N PHE A 135 22.67 9.52 -9.20
CA PHE A 135 22.69 10.93 -9.59
C PHE A 135 23.83 11.71 -8.94
N ALA A 136 24.07 11.53 -7.64
CA ALA A 136 25.18 12.18 -6.94
C ALA A 136 26.55 11.74 -7.51
N ALA A 137 26.71 10.45 -7.81
CA ALA A 137 27.92 9.92 -8.44
C ALA A 137 28.11 10.46 -9.86
N TYR A 138 27.04 10.54 -10.65
CA TYR A 138 27.03 11.11 -11.99
C TYR A 138 27.46 12.59 -11.97
N MET A 139 26.86 13.39 -11.09
CA MET A 139 27.21 14.81 -10.93
C MET A 139 28.67 14.98 -10.51
N LYS A 140 29.16 14.18 -9.56
CA LYS A 140 30.57 14.20 -9.13
C LYS A 140 31.54 13.88 -10.27
N PHE A 141 31.16 12.98 -11.18
CA PHE A 141 32.00 12.60 -12.31
C PHE A 141 32.07 13.71 -13.38
N TRP A 142 30.93 14.32 -13.72
CA TRP A 142 30.84 15.27 -14.83
C TRP A 142 31.21 16.71 -14.45
N THR A 143 30.93 17.13 -13.21
CA THR A 143 31.17 18.51 -12.78
C THR A 143 32.37 18.57 -11.86
N LYS A 144 33.55 18.85 -12.44
CA LYS A 144 34.79 19.09 -11.65
C LYS A 144 34.73 20.34 -10.76
N SER A 145 33.70 21.17 -10.91
CA SER A 145 33.68 22.55 -10.41
C SER A 145 32.37 23.00 -9.74
N LEU A 146 31.41 22.10 -9.46
CA LEU A 146 30.23 22.50 -8.67
C LEU A 146 30.59 22.58 -7.18
N PRO A 147 30.45 23.76 -6.53
CA PRO A 147 30.62 23.93 -5.09
C PRO A 147 29.39 23.46 -4.30
N MET A 148 28.32 23.03 -4.99
CA MET A 148 27.15 22.49 -4.32
C MET A 148 27.47 21.16 -3.68
N ASP A 149 26.91 20.99 -2.50
CA ASP A 149 27.26 20.01 -1.49
C ASP A 149 26.78 18.60 -1.90
N VAL A 150 27.41 18.00 -2.94
CA VAL A 150 27.09 16.67 -3.49
C VAL A 150 27.03 15.59 -2.39
N TRP A 151 27.79 15.81 -1.32
CA TRP A 151 27.79 14.96 -0.13
C TRP A 151 26.44 14.93 0.58
N HIS A 152 25.64 16.00 0.56
CA HIS A 152 24.29 16.00 1.13
C HIS A 152 23.36 15.08 0.33
N SER A 153 23.35 15.18 -1.00
CA SER A 153 22.55 14.28 -1.84
C SER A 153 22.97 12.81 -1.66
N ALA A 154 24.27 12.55 -1.56
CA ALA A 154 24.80 11.21 -1.29
C ALA A 154 24.37 10.67 0.09
N LYS A 155 24.44 11.50 1.15
CA LYS A 155 23.97 11.14 2.49
C LYS A 155 22.48 10.82 2.49
N ILE A 156 21.66 11.64 1.83
CA ILE A 156 20.21 11.41 1.69
C ILE A 156 19.95 10.08 0.97
N GLY A 157 20.64 9.82 -0.14
CA GLY A 157 20.52 8.57 -0.88
C GLY A 157 20.91 7.33 -0.05
N LEU A 158 21.96 7.44 0.76
CA LEU A 158 22.43 6.35 1.62
C LEU A 158 21.46 6.07 2.79
N ILE A 159 20.94 7.13 3.42
CA ILE A 159 19.95 7.01 4.50
C ILE A 159 18.64 6.41 3.96
N THR A 160 18.13 6.93 2.85
CA THR A 160 16.87 6.46 2.25
C THR A 160 16.96 5.00 1.78
N SER A 161 18.06 4.61 1.14
CA SER A 161 18.29 3.21 0.75
C SER A 161 18.47 2.28 1.96
N GLY A 162 19.15 2.73 3.01
CA GLY A 162 19.27 1.98 4.27
C GLY A 162 17.92 1.74 4.94
N ILE A 163 17.09 2.79 5.05
CA ILE A 163 15.73 2.69 5.60
C ILE A 163 14.86 1.76 4.74
N GLY A 164 14.88 1.92 3.42
CA GLY A 164 14.11 1.06 2.50
C GLY A 164 14.49 -0.41 2.65
N SER A 165 15.79 -0.72 2.70
CA SER A 165 16.31 -2.07 2.91
C SER A 165 15.84 -2.66 4.25
N PHE A 166 15.95 -1.89 5.33
CA PHE A 166 15.51 -2.31 6.65
C PHE A 166 14.01 -2.62 6.68
N ILE A 167 13.18 -1.73 6.13
CA ILE A 167 11.74 -1.94 6.03
C ILE A 167 11.43 -3.21 5.24
N SER A 168 12.05 -3.42 4.08
CA SER A 168 11.81 -4.63 3.27
C SER A 168 12.15 -5.93 4.03
N VAL A 169 13.26 -5.95 4.76
CA VAL A 169 13.68 -7.12 5.56
C VAL A 169 12.71 -7.39 6.70
N VAL A 170 12.30 -6.36 7.43
CA VAL A 170 11.37 -6.51 8.57
C VAL A 170 9.95 -6.82 8.09
N MET A 171 9.52 -6.26 6.97
CA MET A 171 8.17 -6.44 6.44
C MET A 171 7.95 -7.78 5.75
N TRP A 172 8.99 -8.46 5.27
CA TRP A 172 8.87 -9.78 4.66
C TRP A 172 8.26 -10.85 5.59
N PRO A 173 8.76 -11.08 6.83
CA PRO A 173 8.12 -12.02 7.76
C PRO A 173 6.73 -11.55 8.18
N TYR A 174 6.51 -10.24 8.30
CA TYR A 174 5.20 -9.65 8.59
C TYR A 174 4.18 -9.97 7.48
N ALA A 175 4.54 -9.81 6.22
CA ALA A 175 3.71 -10.15 5.06
C ALA A 175 3.34 -11.65 5.06
N LYS A 176 4.31 -12.53 5.31
CA LYS A 176 4.06 -13.99 5.44
C LYS A 176 3.09 -14.30 6.58
N TRP A 177 3.28 -13.67 7.73
CA TRP A 177 2.39 -13.83 8.88
C TRP A 177 0.96 -13.36 8.55
N LEU A 178 0.83 -12.22 7.87
CA LEU A 178 -0.46 -11.66 7.49
C LEU A 178 -1.18 -12.54 6.48
N MET A 179 -0.48 -13.08 5.47
CA MET A 179 -1.05 -14.04 4.53
C MET A 179 -1.60 -15.28 5.24
N LYS A 180 -0.86 -15.83 6.20
CA LYS A 180 -1.33 -16.95 7.02
C LYS A 180 -2.56 -16.57 7.85
N ARG A 181 -2.63 -15.34 8.34
CA ARG A 181 -3.77 -14.82 9.09
C ARG A 181 -5.02 -14.68 8.21
N PHE A 182 -4.90 -14.10 7.03
CA PHE A 182 -6.00 -14.02 6.05
C PHE A 182 -6.53 -15.42 5.71
N ARG A 183 -5.62 -16.35 5.41
CA ARG A 183 -6.00 -17.73 5.07
C ARG A 183 -6.83 -18.39 6.18
N ARG A 184 -6.43 -18.25 7.44
CA ARG A 184 -7.20 -18.72 8.61
C ARG A 184 -8.58 -18.07 8.71
N MET A 185 -8.70 -16.78 8.40
CA MET A 185 -9.97 -16.07 8.44
C MET A 185 -10.93 -16.58 7.36
N TYR A 186 -10.47 -16.75 6.13
CA TYR A 186 -11.30 -17.31 5.05
C TYR A 186 -11.67 -18.77 5.30
N ARG A 187 -10.75 -19.57 5.88
CA ARG A 187 -11.06 -20.93 6.35
C ARG A 187 -12.22 -20.94 7.34
N LYS A 188 -12.22 -20.04 8.34
CA LYS A 188 -13.33 -19.92 9.31
C LYS A 188 -14.66 -19.54 8.65
N LYS A 189 -14.62 -18.82 7.53
CA LYS A 189 -15.83 -18.46 6.77
C LYS A 189 -16.33 -19.57 5.85
N MET A 190 -15.56 -20.65 5.69
CA MET A 190 -15.78 -21.71 4.71
C MET A 190 -15.81 -21.15 3.29
N VAL A 191 -14.85 -20.27 2.96
CA VAL A 191 -14.71 -19.67 1.62
C VAL A 191 -13.35 -20.04 1.05
N CYS A 192 -13.31 -20.45 -0.21
CA CYS A 192 -12.06 -20.75 -0.90
C CYS A 192 -11.16 -19.50 -0.96
N PHE A 193 -9.92 -19.60 -0.49
CA PHE A 193 -8.98 -18.48 -0.49
C PHE A 193 -8.50 -18.08 -1.90
N GLU A 194 -8.49 -19.02 -2.85
CA GLU A 194 -8.03 -18.77 -4.22
C GLU A 194 -9.09 -18.05 -5.06
N CYS A 195 -10.29 -18.62 -5.20
CA CYS A 195 -11.33 -18.07 -6.07
C CYS A 195 -12.45 -17.31 -5.34
N GLY A 196 -12.66 -17.55 -4.04
CA GLY A 196 -13.76 -16.95 -3.27
C GLY A 196 -15.08 -17.72 -3.31
N TYR A 197 -15.11 -18.94 -3.85
CA TYR A 197 -16.30 -19.79 -3.83
C TYR A 197 -16.73 -20.16 -2.40
N ASP A 198 -18.04 -20.17 -2.14
CA ASP A 198 -18.63 -20.55 -0.86
C ASP A 198 -18.67 -22.08 -0.72
N LEU A 199 -17.93 -22.61 0.25
CA LEU A 199 -17.77 -24.04 0.50
C LEU A 199 -18.75 -24.58 1.53
N ARG A 200 -19.65 -23.75 2.08
CA ARG A 200 -20.65 -24.20 3.06
C ARG A 200 -21.60 -25.27 2.50
N GLY A 201 -21.86 -25.24 1.20
CA GLY A 201 -22.68 -26.24 0.52
C GLY A 201 -21.96 -27.57 0.24
N ASN A 202 -20.64 -27.62 0.41
CA ASN A 202 -19.83 -28.80 0.08
C ASN A 202 -18.69 -28.98 1.09
N ALA A 203 -19.06 -29.08 2.38
CA ALA A 203 -18.12 -29.09 3.49
C ALA A 203 -17.15 -30.29 3.50
N ASP A 204 -17.53 -31.40 2.84
CA ASP A 204 -16.73 -32.63 2.76
C ASP A 204 -15.78 -32.67 1.56
N ALA A 205 -15.83 -31.65 0.68
CA ALA A 205 -14.98 -31.60 -0.50
C ALA A 205 -13.50 -31.39 -0.11
N VAL A 206 -12.63 -32.28 -0.61
CA VAL A 206 -11.18 -32.16 -0.42
C VAL A 206 -10.61 -31.00 -1.25
N ASN A 207 -11.23 -30.69 -2.40
CA ASN A 207 -10.80 -29.66 -3.35
C ASN A 207 -11.95 -28.70 -3.66
N CYS A 208 -11.61 -27.45 -3.97
CA CYS A 208 -12.60 -26.47 -4.43
C CYS A 208 -13.14 -26.89 -5.82
N PRO A 209 -14.48 -26.94 -6.02
CA PRO A 209 -15.07 -27.37 -7.29
C PRO A 209 -14.81 -26.39 -8.44
N GLU A 210 -14.60 -25.11 -8.15
CA GLU A 210 -14.38 -24.07 -9.17
C GLU A 210 -12.92 -24.00 -9.64
N CYS A 211 -11.96 -24.01 -8.70
CA CYS A 211 -10.54 -23.78 -9.04
C CYS A 211 -9.62 -24.97 -8.78
N GLY A 212 -10.14 -26.07 -8.23
CA GLY A 212 -9.37 -27.28 -7.92
C GLY A 212 -8.40 -27.15 -6.74
N ALA A 213 -8.30 -25.99 -6.08
CA ALA A 213 -7.38 -25.78 -4.97
C ALA A 213 -7.70 -26.70 -3.78
N GLU A 214 -6.67 -27.36 -3.23
CA GLU A 214 -6.82 -28.27 -2.08
C GLU A 214 -7.24 -27.52 -0.82
N TYR A 215 -8.20 -28.08 -0.10
CA TYR A 215 -8.65 -27.56 1.19
C TYR A 215 -7.61 -27.73 2.30
N LYS A 216 -6.74 -28.75 2.19
CA LYS A 216 -5.69 -29.04 3.19
C LYS A 216 -4.59 -27.98 3.24
N ASP A 217 -4.37 -27.25 2.14
CA ASP A 217 -3.43 -26.13 2.06
C ASP A 217 -4.07 -24.76 2.37
N ILE A 218 -5.39 -24.71 2.58
CA ILE A 218 -6.15 -23.52 3.05
C ILE A 218 -6.09 -23.49 4.55
#